data_AF-A0AAW1AV22-F1
#
_entry.id   AF-A0AAW1AV22-F1
#
_cell.length_a   1.000
_cell.length_b   1.000
_cell.length_c   1.000
_cell.angle_alpha   90.00
_cell.angle_beta   90.00
_cell.angle_gamma   90.00
#
_symmetry.space_group_name_H-M   'P 1'
#
loop_
_entity.id
_entity.type
_entity.pdbx_description
1 polymer ?
#
loop_
_entity_poly.entity_id
_entity_poly.type
_entity_poly.pdbx_seq_one_letter_code
_entity_poly.pdbx_strand_id
1 'polypeptide(L)'
;MTKKAGKSLKEKVALKNHLLKEALAELLGTFVLVALGCGCVAQTVLSRGVLGGALMISVGFAMAVTVAIYVAGGISGGHINPAVSFAMCLTGKMKWVKFPVYVLAQYLGAFLGAAAVFGINYDALMFYTNGIFAVKGPNATAHIFATYPQEYLSLTNGFADQMMSTAFLILGVFAIIDTDNLGVPKGLEPIAIGLLIILLTSSMALNSGCAMNPARDLGPRLFTYLAGWGDEVFTAGHNWWWVPIAGPMVGAALGAATYMLFIEVHHFPLSPCQKMDMGALHEHELTHLEEGK
;
A
#
# COMPACT_ATOMS: atom_id res chain seq x y z
N MET A 1 -45.82 -4.80 28.95
CA MET A 1 -45.53 -4.29 27.58
C MET A 1 -44.08 -3.81 27.54
N THR A 2 -43.17 -4.63 27.02
CA THR A 2 -41.76 -4.27 26.83
C THR A 2 -41.63 -3.33 25.63
N LYS A 3 -41.24 -2.07 25.88
CA LYS A 3 -40.91 -1.12 24.80
C LYS A 3 -39.75 -1.71 23.98
N LYS A 4 -40.00 -2.03 22.71
CA LYS A 4 -38.94 -2.32 21.73
C LYS A 4 -38.02 -1.11 21.69
N ALA A 5 -36.81 -1.23 22.25
CA ALA A 5 -35.78 -0.22 22.12
C ALA A 5 -35.56 0.03 20.62
N GLY A 6 -35.75 1.27 20.17
CA GLY A 6 -35.54 1.63 18.77
C GLY A 6 -34.08 1.37 18.40
N LYS A 7 -33.86 0.74 17.24
CA LYS A 7 -32.50 0.46 16.73
C LYS A 7 -31.63 1.72 16.74
N SER A 8 -30.40 1.58 17.21
CA SER A 8 -29.40 2.66 17.22
C SER A 8 -29.12 3.14 15.79
N LEU A 9 -28.72 4.40 15.60
CA LEU A 9 -28.33 4.95 14.29
C LEU A 9 -27.25 4.09 13.63
N LYS A 10 -26.31 3.58 14.43
CA LYS A 10 -25.28 2.61 13.99
C LYS A 10 -25.90 1.37 13.36
N GLU A 11 -26.94 0.80 13.96
CA GLU A 11 -27.62 -0.40 13.47
C GLU A 11 -28.49 -0.13 12.24
N LYS A 12 -28.91 1.12 12.03
CA LYS A 12 -29.67 1.54 10.85
C LYS A 12 -28.78 1.76 9.63
N VAL A 13 -27.57 2.27 9.84
CA VAL A 13 -26.62 2.62 8.75
C VAL A 13 -25.59 1.51 8.51
N ALA A 14 -25.32 0.65 9.48
CA ALA A 14 -24.36 -0.44 9.34
C ALA A 14 -24.78 -1.38 8.21
N LEU A 15 -23.86 -1.56 7.26
CA LEU A 15 -24.01 -2.52 6.19
C LEU A 15 -24.12 -3.94 6.77
N LYS A 16 -24.84 -4.80 6.08
CA LYS A 16 -24.95 -6.23 6.43
C LYS A 16 -24.07 -7.11 5.55
N ASN A 17 -23.88 -6.72 4.30
CA ASN A 17 -23.04 -7.46 3.37
C ASN A 17 -21.56 -7.27 3.71
N HIS A 18 -20.88 -8.37 4.07
CA HIS A 18 -19.46 -8.38 4.42
C HIS A 18 -18.56 -7.92 3.27
N LEU A 19 -18.81 -8.39 2.05
CA LEU A 19 -18.02 -8.03 0.88
C LEU A 19 -18.09 -6.52 0.59
N LEU A 20 -19.25 -5.91 0.80
CA LEU A 20 -19.41 -4.46 0.64
C LEU A 20 -18.68 -3.67 1.73
N LYS A 21 -18.64 -4.18 2.98
CA LYS A 21 -17.84 -3.57 4.05
C LYS A 21 -16.35 -3.61 3.71
N GLU A 22 -15.88 -4.77 3.25
CA GLU A 22 -14.49 -4.97 2.82
C GLU A 22 -14.14 -4.02 1.67
N ALA A 23 -15.01 -3.92 0.66
CA ALA A 23 -14.83 -2.99 -0.46
C ALA A 23 -14.73 -1.53 -0.01
N LEU A 24 -15.58 -1.07 0.91
CA LEU A 24 -15.51 0.30 1.42
C LEU A 24 -14.25 0.53 2.26
N ALA A 25 -13.81 -0.47 3.02
CA ALA A 25 -12.56 -0.39 3.78
C ALA A 25 -11.35 -0.31 2.86
N GLU A 26 -11.29 -1.13 1.81
CA GLU A 26 -10.22 -1.09 0.80
C GLU A 26 -10.22 0.23 0.02
N LEU A 27 -11.39 0.76 -0.35
CA LEU A 27 -11.52 2.07 -0.98
C LEU A 27 -10.97 3.17 -0.07
N LEU A 28 -11.41 3.22 1.18
CA LEU A 28 -11.00 4.26 2.12
C LEU A 28 -9.52 4.14 2.49
N GLY A 29 -9.02 2.93 2.74
CA GLY A 29 -7.60 2.69 3.01
C GLY A 29 -6.74 3.13 1.84
N THR A 30 -7.09 2.75 0.61
CA THR A 30 -6.32 3.14 -0.58
C THR A 30 -6.44 4.64 -0.89
N PHE A 31 -7.58 5.26 -0.59
CA PHE A 31 -7.74 6.72 -0.62
C PHE A 31 -6.75 7.40 0.33
N VAL A 32 -6.69 6.96 1.59
CA VAL A 32 -5.77 7.52 2.60
C VAL A 32 -4.30 7.31 2.20
N LEU A 33 -3.96 6.11 1.74
CA LEU A 33 -2.63 5.77 1.21
C LEU A 33 -2.19 6.79 0.16
N VAL A 34 -3.00 6.98 -0.89
CA VAL A 34 -2.63 7.83 -2.01
C VAL A 34 -2.70 9.31 -1.64
N ALA A 35 -3.73 9.73 -0.91
CA ALA A 35 -3.88 11.13 -0.52
C ALA A 35 -2.69 11.62 0.31
N LEU A 36 -2.27 10.84 1.31
CA LEU A 36 -1.13 11.22 2.16
C LEU A 36 0.20 10.99 1.45
N GLY A 37 0.38 9.84 0.79
CA GLY A 37 1.62 9.52 0.08
C GLY A 37 1.92 10.50 -1.05
N CYS A 38 0.98 10.71 -1.98
CA CYS A 38 1.15 11.71 -3.05
C CYS A 38 1.21 13.13 -2.48
N GLY A 39 0.56 13.42 -1.35
CA GLY A 39 0.73 14.68 -0.63
C GLY A 39 2.17 14.94 -0.20
N CYS A 40 2.89 13.93 0.31
CA CYS A 40 4.32 14.05 0.63
C CYS A 40 5.19 14.33 -0.60
N VAL A 41 4.87 13.72 -1.74
CA VAL A 41 5.56 13.99 -3.01
C VAL A 41 5.24 15.40 -3.50
N ALA A 42 3.97 15.81 -3.45
CA ALA A 42 3.53 17.15 -3.83
C ALA A 42 4.25 18.22 -3.00
N GLN A 43 4.30 18.07 -1.68
CA GLN A 43 5.02 18.99 -0.80
C GLN A 43 6.50 19.10 -1.19
N THR A 44 7.16 17.98 -1.46
CA THR A 44 8.57 17.95 -1.84
C THR A 44 8.80 18.63 -3.20
N VAL A 45 8.01 18.28 -4.20
CA VAL A 45 8.16 18.77 -5.58
C VAL A 45 7.81 20.25 -5.69
N LEU A 46 6.64 20.64 -5.18
CA LEU A 46 6.11 22.00 -5.31
C LEU A 46 6.91 23.02 -4.49
N SER A 47 7.57 22.58 -3.42
CA SER A 47 8.52 23.42 -2.65
C SER A 47 9.92 23.47 -3.24
N ARG A 48 10.16 22.89 -4.43
CA ARG A 48 11.50 22.75 -5.04
C ARG A 48 12.53 22.09 -4.11
N GLY A 49 12.09 21.10 -3.33
CA GLY A 49 12.93 20.35 -2.39
C GLY A 49 13.20 21.05 -1.06
N VAL A 50 12.61 22.21 -0.79
CA VAL A 50 12.80 22.92 0.50
C VAL A 50 12.14 22.17 1.66
N LEU A 51 10.97 21.56 1.43
CA LEU A 51 10.18 20.87 2.47
C LEU A 51 10.37 19.34 2.46
N GLY A 52 11.39 18.83 1.77
CA GLY A 52 11.67 17.40 1.73
C GLY A 52 12.58 16.97 0.60
N GLY A 53 12.92 15.68 0.62
CA GLY A 53 13.67 14.98 -0.42
C GLY A 53 13.30 13.50 -0.43
N ALA A 54 14.14 12.66 -1.05
CA ALA A 54 13.86 11.23 -1.19
C ALA A 54 13.50 10.54 0.14
N LEU A 55 14.24 10.82 1.22
CA LEU A 55 13.95 10.24 2.54
C LEU A 55 12.59 10.67 3.10
N MET A 56 12.21 11.94 2.95
CA MET A 56 10.89 12.43 3.40
C MET A 56 9.77 11.77 2.61
N ILE A 57 9.96 11.57 1.29
CA ILE A 57 9.01 10.83 0.46
C ILE A 57 8.90 9.39 0.95
N SER A 58 10.02 8.70 1.18
CA SER A 58 10.05 7.32 1.67
C SER A 58 9.33 7.16 3.01
N VAL A 59 9.69 7.99 4.00
CA VAL A 59 9.06 7.97 5.33
C VAL A 59 7.59 8.36 5.25
N GLY A 60 7.25 9.41 4.51
CA GLY A 60 5.88 9.89 4.35
C GLY A 60 4.97 8.85 3.71
N PHE A 61 5.40 8.22 2.61
CA PHE A 61 4.63 7.14 1.96
C PHE A 61 4.49 5.91 2.86
N ALA A 62 5.54 5.53 3.58
CA ALA A 62 5.48 4.42 4.52
C ALA A 62 4.49 4.69 5.66
N MET A 63 4.49 5.90 6.23
CA MET A 63 3.52 6.27 7.26
C MET A 63 2.09 6.36 6.71
N ALA A 64 1.92 6.80 5.45
CA ALA A 64 0.62 6.74 4.78
C ALA A 64 0.10 5.30 4.66
N VAL A 65 0.97 4.35 4.32
CA VAL A 65 0.63 2.91 4.30
C VAL A 65 0.23 2.42 5.69
N THR A 66 1.03 2.71 6.73
CA THR A 66 0.73 2.35 8.12
C THR A 66 -0.66 2.82 8.54
N VAL A 67 -0.98 4.10 8.31
CA VAL A 67 -2.30 4.67 8.64
C VAL A 67 -3.40 4.02 7.81
N ALA A 68 -3.19 3.83 6.51
CA ALA A 68 -4.17 3.18 5.64
C ALA A 68 -4.50 1.74 6.09
N ILE A 69 -3.50 0.98 6.52
CA ILE A 69 -3.72 -0.37 7.07
C ILE A 69 -4.49 -0.28 8.39
N TYR A 70 -4.18 0.66 9.29
CA TYR A 70 -4.99 0.84 10.50
C TYR A 70 -6.45 1.20 10.20
N VAL A 71 -6.70 2.01 9.17
CA VAL A 71 -8.05 2.41 8.74
C VAL A 71 -8.86 1.23 8.20
N ALA A 72 -8.23 0.34 7.41
CA ALA A 72 -8.93 -0.71 6.67
C ALA A 72 -8.81 -2.12 7.31
N GLY A 73 -7.77 -2.34 8.12
CA GLY A 73 -7.29 -3.65 8.56
C GLY A 73 -8.32 -4.47 9.32
N GLY A 74 -9.00 -3.85 10.29
CA GLY A 74 -10.01 -4.52 11.11
C GLY A 74 -11.27 -4.97 10.37
N ILE A 75 -11.45 -4.58 9.11
CA ILE A 75 -12.62 -4.93 8.29
C ILE A 75 -12.22 -5.80 7.10
N SER A 76 -11.19 -5.41 6.35
CA SER A 76 -10.81 -6.01 5.06
C SER A 76 -9.52 -6.83 5.10
N GLY A 77 -8.73 -6.71 6.17
CA GLY A 77 -7.32 -7.10 6.19
C GLY A 77 -6.37 -5.97 5.76
N GLY A 78 -6.89 -4.88 5.18
CA GLY A 78 -6.09 -3.71 4.82
C GLY A 78 -5.06 -4.02 3.73
N HIS A 79 -5.48 -4.73 2.68
CA HIS A 79 -4.58 -5.09 1.59
C HIS A 79 -4.10 -3.84 0.85
N ILE A 80 -5.04 -2.93 0.54
CA ILE A 80 -4.84 -1.62 -0.11
C ILE A 80 -3.93 -1.65 -1.36
N ASN A 81 -3.79 -2.85 -1.94
CA ASN A 81 -2.82 -3.18 -2.98
C ASN A 81 -3.31 -4.44 -3.73
N PRO A 82 -3.50 -4.35 -5.06
CA PRO A 82 -3.85 -5.49 -5.90
C PRO A 82 -2.84 -6.64 -5.82
N ALA A 83 -1.53 -6.34 -5.71
CA ALA A 83 -0.48 -7.35 -5.63
C ALA A 83 -0.53 -8.14 -4.30
N VAL A 84 -0.80 -7.47 -3.17
CA VAL A 84 -1.03 -8.11 -1.87
C VAL A 84 -2.30 -8.96 -1.92
N SER A 85 -3.38 -8.41 -2.47
CA SER A 85 -4.64 -9.13 -2.64
C SER A 85 -4.46 -10.41 -3.49
N PHE A 86 -3.64 -10.32 -4.53
CA PHE A 86 -3.30 -11.45 -5.38
C PHE A 86 -2.49 -12.51 -4.63
N ALA A 87 -1.46 -12.11 -3.88
CA ALA A 87 -0.68 -13.02 -3.03
C ALA A 87 -1.53 -13.74 -1.98
N MET A 88 -2.48 -13.02 -1.36
CA MET A 88 -3.43 -13.61 -0.40
C MET A 88 -4.35 -14.63 -1.07
N CYS A 89 -4.74 -14.40 -2.33
CA CYS A 89 -5.49 -15.39 -3.11
C CYS A 89 -4.66 -16.62 -3.48
N LEU A 90 -3.42 -16.43 -3.94
CA LEU A 90 -2.51 -17.53 -4.31
C LEU A 90 -2.24 -18.48 -3.12
N THR A 91 -2.17 -17.93 -1.91
CA THR A 91 -1.90 -18.70 -0.69
C THR A 91 -3.16 -19.20 0.02
N GLY A 92 -4.34 -19.02 -0.56
CA GLY A 92 -5.61 -19.46 0.03
C GLY A 92 -6.09 -18.62 1.22
N LYS A 93 -5.37 -17.56 1.59
CA LYS A 93 -5.71 -16.62 2.67
C LYS A 93 -6.87 -15.68 2.29
N MET A 94 -7.19 -15.53 1.00
CA MET A 94 -8.37 -14.84 0.47
C MET A 94 -9.07 -15.63 -0.64
N LYS A 95 -10.41 -15.68 -0.63
CA LYS A 95 -11.19 -16.30 -1.72
C LYS A 95 -11.10 -15.48 -3.01
N TRP A 96 -10.82 -16.12 -4.14
CA TRP A 96 -10.73 -15.49 -5.48
C TRP A 96 -11.94 -14.65 -5.88
N VAL A 97 -13.16 -15.00 -5.43
CA VAL A 97 -14.38 -14.22 -5.72
C VAL A 97 -14.33 -12.80 -5.15
N LYS A 98 -13.54 -12.56 -4.11
CA LYS A 98 -13.36 -11.22 -3.51
C LYS A 98 -12.37 -10.35 -4.28
N PHE A 99 -11.40 -10.99 -4.94
CA PHE A 99 -10.29 -10.32 -5.62
C PHE A 99 -10.73 -9.18 -6.56
N PRO A 100 -11.65 -9.36 -7.52
CA PRO A 100 -12.05 -8.27 -8.41
C PRO A 100 -12.71 -7.11 -7.66
N VAL A 101 -13.44 -7.37 -6.58
CA VAL A 101 -14.09 -6.32 -5.78
C VAL A 101 -13.05 -5.50 -5.01
N TYR A 102 -12.04 -6.17 -4.42
CA TYR A 102 -10.92 -5.50 -3.76
C TYR A 102 -10.16 -4.61 -4.74
N VAL A 103 -9.79 -5.16 -5.91
CA VAL A 103 -9.02 -4.44 -6.93
C VAL A 103 -9.78 -3.21 -7.44
N LEU A 104 -11.08 -3.33 -7.73
CA LEU A 104 -11.89 -2.19 -8.15
C LEU A 104 -12.00 -1.11 -7.07
N ALA A 105 -12.20 -1.51 -5.81
CA ALA A 105 -12.25 -0.59 -4.69
C ALA A 105 -10.92 0.14 -4.49
N GLN A 106 -9.80 -0.57 -4.58
CA GLN A 106 -8.45 -0.02 -4.48
C GLN A 106 -8.17 1.00 -5.60
N TYR A 107 -8.47 0.65 -6.86
CA TYR A 107 -8.31 1.59 -7.97
C TYR A 107 -9.15 2.85 -7.81
N LEU A 108 -10.41 2.71 -7.38
CA LEU A 108 -11.28 3.86 -7.14
C LEU A 108 -10.77 4.72 -5.97
N GLY A 109 -10.35 4.10 -4.88
CA GLY A 109 -9.74 4.79 -3.74
C GLY A 109 -8.49 5.57 -4.15
N ALA A 110 -7.60 4.94 -4.91
CA ALA A 110 -6.38 5.57 -5.41
C ALA A 110 -6.67 6.76 -6.35
N PHE A 111 -7.63 6.62 -7.27
CA PHE A 111 -8.08 7.71 -8.14
C PHE A 111 -8.62 8.90 -7.34
N LEU A 112 -9.49 8.65 -6.35
CA LEU A 112 -10.06 9.69 -5.50
C LEU A 112 -9.00 10.35 -4.61
N GLY A 113 -8.01 9.59 -4.13
CA GLY A 113 -6.89 10.11 -3.35
C GLY A 113 -6.03 11.08 -4.18
N ALA A 114 -5.74 10.74 -5.43
CA ALA A 114 -5.05 11.62 -6.37
C ALA A 114 -5.85 12.91 -6.64
N ALA A 115 -7.17 12.79 -6.85
CA ALA A 115 -8.05 13.93 -7.04
C ALA A 115 -8.05 14.88 -5.83
N ALA A 116 -8.04 14.33 -4.61
CA ALA A 116 -7.96 15.13 -3.39
C ALA A 116 -6.63 15.90 -3.29
N VAL A 117 -5.49 15.25 -3.59
CA VAL A 117 -4.17 15.90 -3.59
C VAL A 117 -4.09 17.00 -4.64
N PHE A 118 -4.62 16.76 -5.83
CA PHE A 118 -4.70 17.77 -6.87
C PHE A 118 -5.55 18.97 -6.45
N GLY A 119 -6.75 18.73 -5.91
CA GLY A 119 -7.66 19.79 -5.49
C GLY A 119 -7.10 20.66 -4.37
N ILE A 120 -6.53 20.04 -3.33
CA ILE A 120 -5.99 20.78 -2.17
C ILE A 120 -4.70 21.56 -2.52
N ASN A 121 -3.93 21.08 -3.51
CA ASN A 121 -2.68 21.73 -3.95
C ASN A 121 -2.84 22.50 -5.28
N TYR A 122 -4.06 22.76 -5.74
CA TYR A 122 -4.30 23.30 -7.07
C TYR A 122 -3.57 24.62 -7.32
N ASP A 123 -3.66 25.58 -6.39
CA ASP A 123 -3.00 26.88 -6.52
C ASP A 123 -1.47 26.74 -6.55
N ALA A 124 -0.91 25.85 -5.73
CA ALA A 124 0.52 25.57 -5.70
C ALA A 124 1.00 24.90 -7.00
N LEU A 125 0.21 23.97 -7.55
CA LEU A 125 0.45 23.36 -8.85
C LEU A 125 0.44 24.40 -9.97
N MET A 126 -0.57 25.27 -10.00
CA MET A 126 -0.70 26.32 -11.01
C MET A 126 0.47 27.30 -10.95
N PHE A 127 0.85 27.73 -9.74
CA PHE A 127 2.01 28.60 -9.52
C PHE A 127 3.33 27.94 -9.94
N TYR A 128 3.54 26.67 -9.57
CA TYR A 128 4.77 25.95 -9.88
C TYR A 128 4.95 25.71 -11.39
N THR A 129 3.84 25.40 -12.07
CA THR A 129 3.82 24.97 -13.48
C THR A 129 3.56 26.09 -14.48
N ASN A 130 3.25 27.30 -14.01
CA ASN A 130 2.70 28.39 -14.84
C ASN A 130 1.47 27.94 -15.65
N GLY A 131 0.65 27.05 -15.06
CA GLY A 131 -0.56 26.50 -15.66
C GLY A 131 -0.36 25.42 -16.72
N ILE A 132 0.87 24.89 -16.91
CA ILE A 132 1.16 23.84 -17.90
C ILE A 132 1.56 22.53 -17.20
N PHE A 133 0.67 21.54 -17.25
CA PHE A 133 0.90 20.23 -16.65
C PHE A 133 1.73 19.32 -17.58
N ALA A 134 3.02 19.18 -17.28
CA ALA A 134 3.95 18.35 -18.03
C ALA A 134 4.27 17.03 -17.33
N VAL A 135 4.53 15.98 -18.13
CA VAL A 135 4.97 14.66 -17.64
C VAL A 135 6.49 14.59 -17.51
N LYS A 136 7.22 15.30 -18.37
CA LYS A 136 8.70 15.36 -18.39
C LYS A 136 9.22 16.79 -18.34
N GLY A 137 10.50 16.92 -17.99
CA GLY A 137 11.20 18.20 -17.91
C GLY A 137 11.28 18.77 -16.49
N PRO A 138 11.91 19.95 -16.34
CA PRO A 138 12.33 20.49 -15.04
C PRO A 138 11.17 20.90 -14.12
N ASN A 139 9.99 21.19 -14.68
CA ASN A 139 8.78 21.50 -13.91
C ASN A 139 7.69 20.42 -14.10
N ALA A 140 8.07 19.19 -14.47
CA ALA A 140 7.14 18.08 -14.55
C ALA A 140 6.48 17.82 -13.20
N THR A 141 5.20 17.48 -13.21
CA THR A 141 4.41 17.25 -11.98
C THR A 141 3.64 15.94 -11.99
N ALA A 142 3.59 15.22 -13.11
CA ALA A 142 2.89 13.93 -13.19
C ALA A 142 3.46 12.89 -12.20
N HIS A 143 4.76 12.98 -11.91
CA HIS A 143 5.46 12.08 -10.99
C HIS A 143 5.07 12.27 -9.51
N ILE A 144 4.32 13.33 -9.18
CA ILE A 144 3.65 13.46 -7.88
C ILE A 144 2.63 12.32 -7.69
N PHE A 145 1.93 11.96 -8.77
CA PHE A 145 0.76 11.10 -8.73
C PHE A 145 1.09 9.65 -9.08
N ALA A 146 1.84 9.41 -10.17
CA ALA A 146 2.22 8.07 -10.63
C ALA A 146 3.73 7.94 -10.81
N THR A 147 4.24 6.71 -10.90
CA THR A 147 5.67 6.46 -11.08
C THR A 147 6.10 6.58 -12.54
N TYR A 148 7.31 7.05 -12.77
CA TYR A 148 7.94 7.12 -14.08
C TYR A 148 9.39 6.63 -13.94
N PRO A 149 9.92 5.92 -14.96
CA PRO A 149 11.27 5.38 -14.90
C PRO A 149 12.29 6.51 -15.12
N GLN A 150 13.48 6.35 -14.54
CA GLN A 150 14.61 7.22 -14.87
C GLN A 150 15.00 7.08 -16.34
N GLU A 151 15.59 8.13 -16.92
CA GLU A 151 15.92 8.17 -18.36
C GLU A 151 16.87 7.06 -18.82
N TYR A 152 17.76 6.61 -17.94
CA TYR A 152 18.71 5.53 -18.23
C TYR A 152 18.10 4.12 -18.11
N LEU A 153 16.89 3.98 -17.57
CA LEU A 153 16.32 2.68 -17.21
C LEU A 153 15.65 2.02 -18.43
N SER A 154 16.13 0.84 -18.80
CA SER A 154 15.47 0.02 -19.83
C SER A 154 14.18 -0.59 -19.29
N LEU A 155 13.19 -0.82 -20.16
CA LEU A 155 11.93 -1.48 -19.79
C LEU A 155 12.15 -2.84 -19.12
N THR A 156 13.07 -3.65 -19.65
CA THR A 156 13.39 -4.98 -19.09
C THR A 156 13.91 -4.88 -17.66
N ASN A 157 14.85 -3.95 -17.41
CA ASN A 157 15.40 -3.80 -16.07
C ASN A 157 14.38 -3.15 -15.11
N GLY A 158 13.57 -2.21 -15.59
CA GLY A 158 12.47 -1.64 -14.80
C GLY A 158 11.38 -2.65 -14.45
N PHE A 159 11.11 -3.62 -15.33
CA PHE A 159 10.24 -4.75 -15.01
C PHE A 159 10.83 -5.64 -13.91
N ALA A 160 12.12 -5.98 -14.03
CA ALA A 160 12.82 -6.75 -13.00
C ALA A 160 12.89 -6.02 -11.66
N ASP A 161 13.08 -4.70 -11.67
CA ASP A 161 13.07 -3.80 -10.50
C ASP A 161 11.71 -3.82 -9.78
N GLN A 162 10.60 -3.66 -10.50
CA GLN A 162 9.24 -3.73 -9.94
C GLN A 162 8.88 -5.14 -9.44
N MET A 163 9.33 -6.17 -10.15
CA MET A 163 9.16 -7.57 -9.74
C MET A 163 9.91 -7.85 -8.43
N MET A 164 11.18 -7.46 -8.34
CA MET A 164 12.03 -7.73 -7.18
C MET A 164 11.57 -6.96 -5.94
N SER A 165 11.29 -5.67 -6.07
CA SER A 165 10.80 -4.85 -4.94
C SER A 165 9.48 -5.38 -4.38
N THR A 166 8.56 -5.81 -5.24
CA THR A 166 7.29 -6.40 -4.79
C THR A 166 7.46 -7.80 -4.21
N ALA A 167 8.40 -8.60 -4.71
CA ALA A 167 8.71 -9.89 -4.12
C ALA A 167 9.22 -9.76 -2.67
N PHE A 168 10.12 -8.80 -2.41
CA PHE A 168 10.55 -8.49 -1.04
C PHE A 168 9.43 -7.91 -0.18
N LEU A 169 8.55 -7.08 -0.75
CA LEU A 169 7.36 -6.60 -0.05
C LEU A 169 6.49 -7.77 0.41
N ILE A 170 6.12 -8.69 -0.48
CA ILE A 170 5.25 -9.83 -0.11
C ILE A 170 5.96 -10.78 0.86
N LEU A 171 7.24 -11.05 0.67
CA LEU A 171 8.02 -11.86 1.60
C LEU A 171 8.02 -11.27 3.00
N GLY A 172 8.28 -9.96 3.13
CA GLY A 172 8.27 -9.27 4.42
C GLY A 172 6.87 -9.18 5.03
N VAL A 173 5.84 -8.87 4.23
CA VAL A 173 4.44 -8.86 4.70
C VAL A 173 4.05 -10.23 5.25
N PHE A 174 4.37 -11.32 4.55
CA PHE A 174 4.07 -12.66 5.03
C PHE A 174 4.83 -13.00 6.31
N ALA A 175 6.12 -12.69 6.39
CA ALA A 175 6.90 -12.87 7.62
C ALA A 175 6.32 -12.10 8.82
N ILE A 176 5.77 -10.90 8.60
CA ILE A 176 5.19 -10.05 9.66
C ILE A 176 3.83 -10.59 10.15
N ILE A 177 2.96 -11.04 9.23
CA ILE A 177 1.59 -11.47 9.58
C ILE A 177 1.51 -12.94 9.99
N ASP A 178 2.58 -13.71 9.81
CA ASP A 178 2.63 -15.12 10.13
C ASP A 178 2.83 -15.33 11.64
N THR A 179 1.79 -15.81 12.29
CA THR A 179 1.74 -16.04 13.74
C THR A 179 2.53 -17.26 14.21
N ASP A 180 2.95 -18.13 13.29
CA ASP A 180 3.78 -19.30 13.62
C ASP A 180 5.29 -19.00 13.40
N ASN A 181 5.65 -17.78 12.97
CA ASN A 181 7.02 -17.26 12.90
C ASN A 181 7.36 -16.41 14.16
N LEU A 182 8.42 -15.58 14.13
CA LEU A 182 8.81 -14.69 15.25
C LEU A 182 7.64 -13.80 15.72
N GLY A 183 6.73 -13.46 14.81
CA GLY A 183 5.54 -12.66 15.07
C GLY A 183 5.86 -11.23 15.48
N VAL A 184 4.91 -10.33 15.30
CA VAL A 184 4.95 -8.99 15.91
C VAL A 184 3.86 -8.86 16.95
N PRO A 185 4.03 -8.04 17.99
CA PRO A 185 2.95 -7.78 18.95
C PRO A 185 1.70 -7.30 18.24
N LYS A 186 0.53 -7.82 18.64
CA LYS A 186 -0.75 -7.53 18.00
C LYS A 186 -1.00 -6.02 17.93
N GLY A 187 -1.34 -5.54 16.75
CA GLY A 187 -1.55 -4.13 16.47
C GLY A 187 -0.29 -3.38 16.00
N LEU A 188 0.89 -3.99 16.03
CA LEU A 188 2.13 -3.40 15.48
C LEU A 188 2.45 -3.86 14.05
N GLU A 189 1.67 -4.78 13.48
CA GLU A 189 1.81 -5.25 12.09
C GLU A 189 1.87 -4.08 11.10
N PRO A 190 0.98 -3.07 11.17
CA PRO A 190 1.02 -1.93 10.24
C PRO A 190 2.31 -1.12 10.34
N ILE A 191 2.85 -0.96 11.55
CA ILE A 191 4.11 -0.23 11.78
C ILE A 191 5.29 -1.00 11.20
N ALA A 192 5.35 -2.31 11.43
CA ALA A 192 6.39 -3.17 10.86
C ALA A 192 6.35 -3.14 9.31
N ILE A 193 5.16 -3.17 8.72
CA ILE A 193 4.98 -3.02 7.26
C ILE A 193 5.44 -1.63 6.79
N GLY A 194 5.16 -0.57 7.54
CA GLY A 194 5.69 0.77 7.26
C GLY A 194 7.23 0.80 7.24
N LEU A 195 7.87 0.22 8.26
CA LEU A 195 9.34 0.14 8.34
C LEU A 195 9.94 -0.66 7.17
N LEU A 196 9.29 -1.75 6.77
CA LEU A 196 9.66 -2.52 5.58
C LEU A 196 9.61 -1.63 4.32
N ILE A 197 8.59 -0.81 4.16
CA ILE A 197 8.47 0.10 3.01
C ILE A 197 9.53 1.19 3.02
N ILE A 198 9.91 1.73 4.18
CA ILE A 198 11.05 2.65 4.30
C ILE A 198 12.33 1.98 3.80
N LEU A 199 12.58 0.74 4.22
CA LEU A 199 13.75 -0.02 3.79
C LEU A 199 13.74 -0.24 2.27
N LEU A 200 12.62 -0.71 1.71
CA LEU A 200 12.49 -1.00 0.28
C LEU A 200 12.65 0.27 -0.58
N THR A 201 12.01 1.37 -0.18
CA THR A 201 12.14 2.63 -0.91
C THR A 201 13.55 3.22 -0.80
N SER A 202 14.21 3.08 0.35
CA SER A 202 15.59 3.57 0.53
C SER A 202 16.64 2.74 -0.23
N SER A 203 16.34 1.48 -0.54
CA SER A 203 17.26 0.55 -1.20
C SER A 203 17.00 0.39 -2.70
N MET A 204 15.76 0.57 -3.16
CA MET A 204 15.35 0.18 -4.51
C MET A 204 14.61 1.27 -5.30
N ALA A 205 14.28 2.44 -4.72
CA ALA A 205 13.46 3.43 -5.42
C ALA A 205 14.17 4.20 -6.55
N LEU A 206 15.51 4.14 -6.64
CA LEU A 206 16.30 4.95 -7.58
C LEU A 206 15.84 4.78 -9.04
N ASN A 207 15.58 3.55 -9.47
CA ASN A 207 15.30 3.25 -10.88
C ASN A 207 13.92 3.76 -11.32
N SER A 208 12.88 3.49 -10.53
CA SER A 208 11.50 3.69 -10.96
C SER A 208 10.53 4.09 -9.84
N GLY A 209 11.04 4.43 -8.66
CA GLY A 209 10.23 4.91 -7.53
C GLY A 209 9.53 3.83 -6.71
N CYS A 210 9.84 2.54 -6.92
CA CYS A 210 9.24 1.40 -6.19
C CYS A 210 7.71 1.47 -6.10
N ALA A 211 7.00 1.42 -7.23
CA ALA A 211 5.53 1.48 -7.21
C ALA A 211 4.92 0.39 -6.32
N MET A 212 5.37 -0.87 -6.46
CA MET A 212 4.99 -2.08 -5.67
C MET A 212 3.47 -2.38 -5.55
N ASN A 213 2.64 -1.52 -6.12
CA ASN A 213 1.20 -1.50 -5.93
C ASN A 213 0.53 -0.99 -7.21
N PRO A 214 -0.15 -1.87 -7.97
CA PRO A 214 -0.82 -1.48 -9.21
C PRO A 214 -1.86 -0.38 -9.03
N ALA A 215 -2.61 -0.37 -7.91
CA ALA A 215 -3.63 0.66 -7.63
C ALA A 215 -2.99 2.03 -7.36
N ARG A 216 -1.89 2.06 -6.60
CA ARG A 216 -1.13 3.28 -6.30
C ARG A 216 -0.57 3.95 -7.55
N ASP A 217 -0.37 3.21 -8.64
CA ASP A 217 0.15 3.77 -9.90
C ASP A 217 -0.95 4.08 -10.91
N LEU A 218 -1.73 3.09 -11.34
CA LEU A 218 -2.68 3.26 -12.44
C LEU A 218 -3.87 4.14 -12.05
N GLY A 219 -4.35 4.08 -10.81
CA GLY A 219 -5.46 4.93 -10.34
C GLY A 219 -5.11 6.42 -10.49
N PRO A 220 -4.00 6.90 -9.88
CA PRO A 220 -3.53 8.26 -10.03
C PRO A 220 -3.11 8.61 -11.46
N ARG A 221 -2.54 7.68 -12.23
CA ARG A 221 -2.20 7.89 -13.65
C ARG A 221 -3.43 8.18 -14.51
N LEU A 222 -4.51 7.43 -14.28
CA LEU A 222 -5.80 7.67 -14.94
C LEU A 222 -6.38 9.03 -14.52
N PHE A 223 -6.22 9.42 -13.26
CA PHE A 223 -6.59 10.75 -12.82
C PHE A 223 -5.81 11.84 -13.57
N THR A 224 -4.47 11.75 -13.64
CA THR A 224 -3.67 12.78 -14.33
C THR A 224 -3.95 12.86 -15.82
N TYR A 225 -4.26 11.74 -16.47
CA TYR A 225 -4.74 11.72 -17.85
C TYR A 225 -5.97 12.62 -18.03
N LEU A 226 -6.97 12.46 -17.15
CA LEU A 226 -8.22 13.25 -17.20
C LEU A 226 -8.04 14.69 -16.70
N ALA A 227 -7.09 14.93 -15.81
CA ALA A 227 -6.88 16.22 -15.15
C ALA A 227 -6.00 17.20 -15.94
N GLY A 228 -5.53 16.83 -17.13
CA GLY A 228 -4.88 17.75 -18.07
C GLY A 228 -3.40 17.49 -18.37
N TRP A 229 -2.80 16.40 -17.88
CA TRP A 229 -1.44 16.00 -18.28
C TRP A 229 -1.41 15.32 -19.66
N GLY A 230 -2.57 14.92 -20.21
CA GLY A 230 -2.69 14.35 -21.54
C GLY A 230 -2.24 12.89 -21.65
N ASP A 231 -2.15 12.40 -22.88
CA ASP A 231 -1.80 11.03 -23.25
C ASP A 231 -0.36 10.65 -22.91
N GLU A 232 0.53 11.64 -22.71
CA GLU A 232 1.93 11.41 -22.37
C GLU A 232 2.09 10.59 -21.07
N VAL A 233 1.11 10.63 -20.16
CA VAL A 233 1.13 9.81 -18.93
C VAL A 233 1.13 8.30 -19.21
N PHE A 234 0.70 7.88 -20.41
CA PHE A 234 0.70 6.48 -20.85
C PHE A 234 1.79 6.16 -21.89
N THR A 235 2.39 7.16 -22.54
CA THR A 235 3.44 6.94 -23.55
C THR A 235 4.86 7.19 -23.01
N ALA A 236 4.99 7.98 -21.93
CA ALA A 236 6.28 8.24 -21.28
C ALA A 236 6.97 6.95 -20.80
N GLY A 237 8.31 6.96 -20.83
CA GLY A 237 9.13 5.82 -20.41
C GLY A 237 8.93 4.56 -21.26
N HIS A 238 8.75 4.73 -22.58
CA HIS A 238 8.46 3.63 -23.52
C HIS A 238 7.18 2.85 -23.15
N ASN A 239 6.09 3.58 -22.93
CA ASN A 239 4.82 3.02 -22.45
C ASN A 239 4.96 2.37 -21.05
N TRP A 240 5.57 3.07 -20.11
CA TRP A 240 5.89 2.53 -18.77
C TRP A 240 4.68 2.02 -17.98
N TRP A 241 3.49 2.55 -18.22
CA TRP A 241 2.29 2.36 -17.40
C TRP A 241 1.93 0.90 -17.04
N TRP A 242 2.26 -0.06 -17.90
CA TRP A 242 1.94 -1.47 -17.66
C TRP A 242 2.95 -2.15 -16.73
N VAL A 243 4.17 -1.61 -16.59
CA VAL A 243 5.24 -2.20 -15.77
C VAL A 243 4.88 -2.16 -14.28
N PRO A 244 4.42 -1.04 -13.69
CA PRO A 244 3.90 -0.99 -12.32
C PRO A 244 2.64 -1.82 -12.06
N ILE A 245 2.06 -2.44 -13.10
CA ILE A 245 0.92 -3.35 -12.96
C ILE A 245 1.40 -4.79 -13.02
N ALA A 246 2.05 -5.18 -14.12
CA ALA A 246 2.46 -6.55 -14.36
C ALA A 246 3.64 -6.97 -13.48
N GLY A 247 4.63 -6.09 -13.29
CA GLY A 247 5.82 -6.34 -12.46
C GLY A 247 5.44 -6.72 -11.02
N PRO A 248 4.63 -5.91 -10.32
CA PRO A 248 4.19 -6.23 -8.97
C PRO A 248 3.36 -7.52 -8.87
N MET A 249 2.56 -7.85 -9.87
CA MET A 249 1.78 -9.11 -9.85
C MET A 249 2.68 -10.35 -9.94
N VAL A 250 3.71 -10.30 -10.80
CA VAL A 250 4.72 -11.37 -10.89
C VAL A 250 5.56 -11.42 -9.62
N GLY A 251 6.01 -10.26 -9.15
CA GLY A 251 6.77 -10.15 -7.90
C GLY A 251 6.00 -10.72 -6.70
N ALA A 252 4.71 -10.45 -6.61
CA ALA A 252 3.87 -10.97 -5.56
C ALA A 252 3.75 -12.50 -5.57
N ALA A 253 3.60 -13.10 -6.75
CA ALA A 253 3.62 -14.56 -6.88
C ALA A 253 4.97 -15.15 -6.45
N LEU A 254 6.08 -14.54 -6.87
CA LEU A 254 7.44 -14.99 -6.51
C LEU A 254 7.71 -14.86 -5.01
N GLY A 255 7.37 -13.72 -4.41
CA GLY A 255 7.53 -13.48 -2.97
C GLY A 255 6.70 -14.45 -2.13
N ALA A 256 5.44 -14.66 -2.52
CA ALA A 256 4.56 -15.62 -1.86
C ALA A 256 5.10 -17.06 -1.96
N ALA A 257 5.46 -17.51 -3.16
CA ALA A 257 6.01 -18.84 -3.37
C ALA A 257 7.30 -19.05 -2.59
N THR A 258 8.19 -18.06 -2.57
CA THR A 258 9.46 -18.11 -1.82
C THR A 258 9.20 -18.24 -0.32
N TYR A 259 8.34 -17.39 0.25
CA TYR A 259 8.04 -17.48 1.68
C TYR A 259 7.44 -18.83 2.06
N MET A 260 6.48 -19.32 1.25
CA MET A 260 5.82 -20.59 1.56
C MET A 260 6.78 -21.78 1.46
N LEU A 261 7.60 -21.85 0.42
CA LEU A 261 8.53 -22.96 0.20
C LEU A 261 9.72 -22.97 1.18
N PHE A 262 10.19 -21.80 1.61
CA PHE A 262 11.41 -21.70 2.44
C PHE A 262 11.12 -21.49 3.92
N ILE A 263 9.93 -21.04 4.30
CA ILE A 263 9.57 -20.71 5.69
C ILE A 263 8.30 -21.47 6.11
N GLU A 264 7.16 -21.19 5.49
CA GLU A 264 5.84 -21.66 6.00
C GLU A 264 5.74 -23.21 6.05
N VAL A 265 6.31 -23.94 5.07
CA VAL A 265 6.32 -25.42 5.09
C VAL A 265 7.21 -26.04 6.17
N HIS A 266 8.11 -25.25 6.78
CA HIS A 266 9.02 -25.70 7.83
C HIS A 266 8.51 -25.40 9.23
N HIS A 267 7.33 -24.78 9.36
CA HIS A 267 6.69 -24.59 10.65
C HIS A 267 6.38 -25.94 11.28
N PHE A 268 7.01 -26.22 12.42
CA PHE A 268 6.66 -27.38 13.20
C PHE A 268 5.25 -27.17 13.75
N PRO A 269 4.35 -28.17 13.70
CA PRO A 269 3.10 -28.08 14.44
C PRO A 269 3.44 -28.05 15.93
N LEU A 270 3.52 -26.85 16.51
CA LEU A 270 3.63 -26.71 17.96
C LEU A 270 2.43 -27.43 18.57
N SER A 271 2.72 -28.37 19.48
CA SER A 271 1.67 -29.04 20.23
C SER A 271 0.82 -27.99 20.99
N PRO A 272 -0.47 -28.26 21.26
CA PRO A 272 -1.32 -27.33 22.01
C PRO A 272 -0.70 -26.89 23.35
N CYS A 273 0.09 -27.76 23.98
CA CYS A 273 0.85 -27.48 25.20
C CYS A 273 1.91 -26.40 24.99
N GLN A 274 2.69 -26.48 23.90
CA GLN A 274 3.74 -25.51 23.59
C GLN A 274 3.19 -24.13 23.20
N LYS A 275 1.99 -24.07 22.61
CA LYS A 275 1.29 -22.79 22.34
C LYS A 275 0.84 -22.10 23.63
N MET A 276 0.44 -22.88 24.65
CA MET A 276 0.09 -22.34 25.97
C MET A 276 1.33 -21.85 26.73
N ASP A 277 2.44 -22.60 26.70
CA ASP A 277 3.69 -22.19 27.37
C ASP A 277 4.29 -20.91 26.77
N MET A 278 4.28 -20.75 25.44
CA MET A 278 4.74 -19.51 24.80
C MET A 278 3.85 -18.31 25.14
N GLY A 279 2.53 -18.51 25.23
CA GLY A 279 1.60 -17.47 25.67
C GLY A 279 1.83 -17.08 27.13
N ALA A 280 2.05 -18.06 28.00
CA ALA A 280 2.30 -17.86 29.42
C ALA A 280 3.66 -17.18 29.68
N LEU A 281 4.72 -17.54 28.94
CA LEU A 281 6.03 -16.88 29.03
C LEU A 281 5.95 -15.40 28.62
N HIS A 282 5.19 -15.09 27.57
CA HIS A 282 5.01 -13.72 27.12
C HIS A 282 4.18 -12.87 28.11
N GLU A 283 3.17 -13.46 28.75
CA GLU A 283 2.43 -12.81 29.85
C GLU A 283 3.30 -12.61 31.10
N HIS A 284 4.15 -13.58 31.46
CA HIS A 284 5.02 -13.51 32.64
C HIS A 284 6.14 -12.46 32.49
N GLU A 285 6.68 -12.28 31.28
CA GLU A 285 7.65 -11.20 31.00
C GLU A 285 7.00 -9.82 31.08
N LEU A 286 5.75 -9.68 30.64
CA LEU A 286 5.02 -8.41 30.68
C LEU A 286 4.63 -8.03 32.12
N THR A 287 4.21 -8.97 32.96
CA THR A 287 3.88 -8.69 34.36
C THR A 287 5.11 -8.34 35.20
N HIS A 288 6.25 -8.97 34.97
CA HIS A 288 7.49 -8.60 35.68
C HIS A 288 8.07 -7.24 35.26
N LEU A 289 7.74 -6.74 34.07
CA LEU A 289 8.10 -5.38 33.66
C LEU A 289 7.17 -4.31 34.25
N GLU A 290 5.94 -4.68 34.64
CA GLU A 290 4.99 -3.78 35.31
C GLU A 290 5.20 -3.73 36.83
N GLU A 291 5.65 -4.81 37.46
CA GLU A 291 5.95 -4.87 38.90
C GLU A 291 7.33 -4.29 39.28
N GLY A 292 8.19 -4.03 38.29
CA GLY A 292 9.53 -3.46 38.47
C GLY A 292 9.61 -1.92 38.42
N LYS A 293 8.48 -1.21 38.49
CA LYS A 293 8.41 0.26 38.53
C LYS A 293 7.91 0.81 39.86
#